data_AF-L8HHX8-F1
#
_entry.id   AF-L8HHX8-F1
#
_cell.length_a   1.000
_cell.length_b   1.000
_cell.length_c   1.000
_cell.angle_alpha   90.00
_cell.angle_beta   90.00
_cell.angle_gamma   90.00
#
_symmetry.space_group_name_H-M   'P 1'
#
loop_
_entity.id
_entity.type
_entity.pdbx_description
1 polymer ?
#
loop_
_entity_poly.entity_id
_entity_poly.type
_entity_poly.pdbx_seq_one_letter_code
_entity_poly.pdbx_strand_id
1 'polypeptide(L)'
;MASSITLGLVVTLMTVSLALATFEPAMQGECPKTMSPEALQAARLAATEAYVTRLNYDLDHYSRVCDRYYTDDARFVLRGIGSFDPLQVAKEYGFVLFNISRDMFQGKLAATLDRPTIAWSGGPANNTVTFWQTATVELGPVYGSTPPKFQFASGGIRNLESLIFAPCSDRIAVDIVVSDRAIMPIYTAHNEIDVVSLCRNIMTRCTGRLQQYQSMAQCVAFMQTLDARQAARPEAACPYRLTSNSTTCRSFHSTNALVDPAVHCPHVAVDSAMCRDTCLPACADCPPHAHCTATYANATAETADYACACDDGFVAIASSVNGATECRPRTCASDDQCHAPFGLCDAATGRCGCQPTFVWDSTTGSCVCPADYELTWDVPRANPSGLGGPACRPPGGCLAREHCTAQEWNQAQCAATTPANTVSPWLACQCNPGFVGGWTSACECPHGPERALWSSRVEGEVCLAPGQCTDDWHCEGASTTGKAKCELPPGSITGKCA
;
A
#
# COMPACT_ATOMS: atom_id res chain seq x y z
N MET A 1 68.26 41.62 39.70
CA MET A 1 67.98 41.81 38.27
C MET A 1 67.28 40.56 37.77
N ALA A 2 65.96 40.59 37.77
CA ALA A 2 65.07 39.70 37.01
C ALA A 2 63.67 40.30 37.22
N SER A 3 63.16 40.96 36.19
CA SER A 3 61.86 41.62 36.20
C SER A 3 60.78 40.60 35.88
N SER A 4 59.84 40.38 36.81
CA SER A 4 58.56 39.73 36.55
C SER A 4 57.46 40.70 36.97
N ILE A 5 56.59 41.03 36.01
CA ILE A 5 55.41 41.86 36.21
C ILE A 5 54.28 40.97 36.71
N THR A 6 53.67 41.36 37.83
CA THR A 6 52.58 40.67 38.52
C THR A 6 51.39 41.60 38.67
N LEU A 7 50.18 41.03 38.57
CA LEU A 7 48.86 41.51 39.02
C LEU A 7 48.26 42.78 38.34
N GLY A 8 46.97 42.87 38.03
CA GLY A 8 45.84 42.01 38.36
C GLY A 8 44.63 42.32 37.48
N LEU A 9 43.86 41.27 37.17
CA LEU A 9 42.60 41.33 36.44
C LEU A 9 41.45 41.33 37.45
N VAL A 10 40.58 42.33 37.37
CA VAL A 10 39.37 42.46 38.20
C VAL A 10 38.35 41.43 37.74
N VAL A 11 38.06 40.45 38.60
CA VAL A 11 36.95 39.51 38.47
C VAL A 11 35.68 40.20 38.97
N THR A 12 34.70 40.38 38.08
CA THR A 12 33.32 40.73 38.48
C THR A 12 32.49 39.45 38.43
N LEU A 13 32.04 38.98 39.60
CA LEU A 13 31.08 37.90 39.76
C LEU A 13 29.73 38.34 39.16
N MET A 14 29.28 37.68 38.09
CA MET A 14 27.85 37.61 37.77
C MET A 14 27.35 36.24 38.18
N THR A 15 26.58 36.22 39.27
CA THR A 15 25.69 35.12 39.63
C THR A 15 24.56 35.03 38.59
N VAL A 16 24.69 34.10 37.64
CA VAL A 16 23.57 33.66 36.80
C VAL A 16 22.80 32.61 37.59
N SER A 17 21.61 32.99 38.05
CA SER A 17 20.62 32.06 38.60
C SER A 17 20.19 31.10 37.50
N LEU A 18 20.63 29.84 37.60
CA LEU A 18 20.12 28.73 36.80
C LEU A 18 18.66 28.50 37.19
N ALA A 19 17.73 29.11 36.47
CA ALA A 19 16.35 28.67 36.48
C ALA A 19 16.30 27.31 35.79
N LEU A 20 16.12 26.25 36.59
CA LEU A 20 15.67 24.94 36.12
C LEU A 20 14.31 25.14 35.44
N ALA A 21 14.34 25.39 34.13
CA ALA A 21 13.16 25.21 33.30
C ALA A 21 12.86 23.71 33.28
N THR A 22 11.91 23.30 34.11
CA THR A 22 11.20 22.04 33.91
C THR A 22 10.63 22.09 32.48
N PHE A 23 11.16 21.26 31.59
CA PHE A 23 10.49 20.94 30.34
C PHE A 23 9.14 20.31 30.71
N GLU A 24 8.08 21.11 30.67
CA GLU A 24 6.73 20.56 30.64
C GLU A 24 6.61 19.75 29.33
N PRO A 25 6.22 18.48 29.39
CA PRO A 25 5.88 17.75 28.18
C PRO A 25 4.75 18.51 27.50
N ALA A 26 4.86 18.73 26.18
CA ALA A 26 3.81 19.34 25.38
C ALA A 26 2.47 18.72 25.76
N MET A 27 1.58 19.56 26.29
CA MET A 27 0.27 19.14 26.77
C MET A 27 -0.42 18.28 25.70
N GLN A 28 -0.86 17.09 26.10
CA GLN A 28 -2.04 16.47 25.52
C GLN A 28 -3.17 17.51 25.64
N GLY A 29 -3.35 18.33 24.62
CA GLY A 29 -4.35 19.39 24.63
C GLY A 29 -5.72 18.74 24.79
N GLU A 30 -6.35 18.91 25.95
CA GLU A 30 -7.75 18.54 26.13
C GLU A 30 -8.56 19.23 25.04
N CYS A 31 -9.36 18.45 24.31
CA CYS A 31 -10.21 19.01 23.26
C CYS A 31 -11.15 20.06 23.84
N PRO A 32 -11.56 21.06 23.05
CA PRO A 32 -12.53 22.06 23.51
C PRO A 32 -13.70 21.34 24.16
N LYS A 33 -14.12 21.78 25.36
CA LYS A 33 -15.17 21.12 26.17
C LYS A 33 -16.50 20.92 25.43
N THR A 34 -16.69 21.59 24.30
CA THR A 34 -17.83 21.48 23.39
C THR A 34 -17.79 20.25 22.47
N MET A 35 -16.68 19.51 22.43
CA MET A 35 -16.49 18.35 21.57
C MET A 35 -16.33 17.09 22.43
N SER A 36 -17.36 16.25 22.44
CA SER A 36 -17.27 14.97 23.15
C SER A 36 -16.37 13.99 22.38
N PRO A 37 -15.74 13.02 23.06
CA PRO A 37 -14.96 11.97 22.41
C PRO A 37 -15.76 11.22 21.32
N GLU A 38 -17.04 10.96 21.56
CA GLU A 38 -17.92 10.28 20.61
C GLU A 38 -18.19 11.14 19.37
N ALA A 39 -18.42 12.44 19.56
CA ALA A 39 -18.62 13.37 18.46
C ALA A 39 -17.36 13.52 17.60
N LEU A 40 -16.17 13.56 18.23
CA LEU A 40 -14.90 13.60 17.52
C LEU A 40 -14.63 12.30 16.75
N GLN A 41 -14.87 11.14 17.37
CA GLN A 41 -14.71 9.85 16.70
C GLN A 41 -15.67 9.69 15.51
N ALA A 42 -16.92 10.14 15.65
CA ALA A 42 -17.89 10.15 14.55
C ALA A 42 -17.45 11.09 13.40
N ALA A 43 -16.93 12.27 13.71
CA ALA A 43 -16.40 13.20 12.71
C ALA A 43 -15.19 12.60 11.96
N ARG A 44 -14.29 11.92 12.68
CA ARG A 44 -13.15 11.23 12.09
C ARG A 44 -13.57 10.04 11.22
N LEU A 45 -14.58 9.27 11.64
CA LEU A 45 -15.14 8.20 10.81
C LEU A 45 -15.71 8.75 9.49
N ALA A 46 -16.47 9.86 9.55
CA ALA A 46 -16.99 10.52 8.36
C ALA A 46 -15.86 11.06 7.46
N ALA A 47 -14.79 11.60 8.06
CA ALA A 47 -13.59 12.01 7.33
C ALA A 47 -12.92 10.81 6.64
N THR A 48 -12.75 9.68 7.32
CA THR A 48 -12.20 8.44 6.73
C THR A 48 -13.04 7.98 5.54
N GLU A 49 -14.36 7.89 5.68
CA GLU A 49 -15.28 7.46 4.62
C GLU A 49 -15.20 8.37 3.38
N ALA A 50 -15.18 9.70 3.59
CA ALA A 50 -15.03 10.67 2.51
C ALA A 50 -13.62 10.63 1.89
N TYR A 51 -12.59 10.47 2.72
CA TYR A 51 -11.21 10.47 2.29
C TYR A 51 -10.90 9.24 1.43
N VAL A 52 -11.28 8.03 1.83
CA VAL A 52 -11.04 6.80 1.04
C VAL A 52 -11.72 6.90 -0.33
N THR A 53 -12.96 7.38 -0.38
CA THR A 53 -13.73 7.46 -1.61
C THR A 53 -13.32 8.61 -2.54
N ARG A 54 -12.39 9.49 -2.12
CA ARG A 54 -11.90 10.64 -2.91
C ARG A 54 -11.37 10.24 -4.29
N LEU A 55 -10.82 9.03 -4.39
CA LEU A 55 -10.23 8.46 -5.62
C LEU A 55 -11.28 8.04 -6.65
N ASN A 56 -12.55 7.90 -6.25
CA ASN A 56 -13.62 7.40 -7.12
C ASN A 56 -14.20 8.47 -8.05
N TYR A 57 -13.82 9.74 -7.86
CA TYR A 57 -14.36 10.91 -8.53
C TYR A 57 -13.34 11.53 -9.51
N ASP A 58 -13.50 12.81 -9.82
CA ASP A 58 -12.55 13.57 -10.63
C ASP A 58 -11.42 14.20 -9.80
N LEU A 59 -10.43 14.75 -10.50
CA LEU A 59 -9.27 15.41 -9.89
C LEU A 59 -9.66 16.60 -8.99
N ASP A 60 -10.71 17.33 -9.36
CA ASP A 60 -11.16 18.50 -8.60
C ASP A 60 -11.79 18.07 -7.26
N HIS A 61 -12.59 17.00 -7.28
CA HIS A 61 -13.12 16.39 -6.07
C HIS A 61 -11.99 15.85 -5.20
N TYR A 62 -11.07 15.08 -5.78
CA TYR A 62 -9.88 14.57 -5.08
C TYR A 62 -9.15 15.71 -4.36
N SER A 63 -8.84 16.79 -5.08
CA SER A 63 -8.11 17.93 -4.54
C SER A 63 -8.85 18.62 -3.39
N ARG A 64 -10.16 18.85 -3.54
CA ARG A 64 -10.99 19.44 -2.47
C ARG A 64 -11.03 18.58 -1.21
N VAL A 65 -11.13 17.26 -1.37
CA VAL A 65 -11.16 16.34 -0.23
C VAL A 65 -9.81 16.31 0.49
N CYS A 66 -8.70 16.29 -0.26
CA CYS A 66 -7.36 16.43 0.30
C CYS A 66 -7.21 17.76 1.06
N ASP A 67 -7.59 18.90 0.46
CA ASP A 67 -7.47 20.21 1.12
C ASP A 67 -8.36 20.34 2.38
N ARG A 68 -9.50 19.64 2.41
CA ARG A 68 -10.41 19.60 3.57
C ARG A 68 -9.82 18.78 4.71
N TYR A 69 -9.36 17.57 4.44
CA TYR A 69 -9.05 16.60 5.48
C TYR A 69 -7.57 16.52 5.80
N TYR A 70 -6.62 16.77 4.90
CA TYR A 70 -5.22 16.78 5.33
C TYR A 70 -4.87 18.04 6.11
N THR A 71 -3.97 17.98 7.10
CA THR A 71 -3.34 19.19 7.65
C THR A 71 -2.36 19.80 6.64
N ASP A 72 -1.96 21.06 6.86
CA ASP A 72 -1.01 21.74 5.95
C ASP A 72 0.35 21.03 5.93
N ASP A 73 0.75 20.42 7.04
CA ASP A 73 1.97 19.64 7.25
C ASP A 73 1.75 18.13 7.09
N ALA A 74 0.64 17.71 6.47
CA ALA A 74 0.30 16.31 6.35
C ALA A 74 1.40 15.50 5.64
N ARG A 75 1.57 14.27 6.12
CA ARG A 75 2.50 13.29 5.59
C ARG A 75 1.77 12.11 4.99
N PHE A 76 2.07 11.79 3.74
CA PHE A 76 1.56 10.60 3.06
C PHE A 76 2.68 9.58 2.85
N VAL A 77 2.54 8.38 3.38
CA VAL A 77 3.53 7.30 3.27
C VAL A 77 2.90 6.15 2.49
N LEU A 78 3.43 5.88 1.31
CA LEU A 78 3.10 4.67 0.56
C LEU A 78 4.27 3.68 0.68
N ARG A 79 4.07 2.62 1.47
CA ARG A 79 5.13 1.65 1.74
C ARG A 79 5.60 0.99 0.45
N GLY A 80 6.91 0.85 0.31
CA GLY A 80 7.50 0.35 -0.92
C GLY A 80 7.78 1.42 -1.98
N ILE A 81 7.19 2.62 -1.83
CA ILE A 81 7.33 3.71 -2.79
C ILE A 81 8.06 4.90 -2.16
N GLY A 82 7.50 5.49 -1.10
CA GLY A 82 8.04 6.72 -0.53
C GLY A 82 7.15 7.42 0.50
N SER A 83 7.70 8.52 1.05
CA SER A 83 6.98 9.50 1.86
C SER A 83 6.85 10.80 1.08
N PHE A 84 5.69 11.45 1.21
CA PHE A 84 5.29 12.64 0.48
C PHE A 84 4.72 13.65 1.45
N ASP A 85 5.41 14.78 1.59
CA ASP A 85 5.04 15.86 2.49
C ASP A 85 5.61 17.18 1.95
N PRO A 86 5.00 18.34 2.26
CA PRO A 86 3.75 18.54 3.02
C PRO A 86 2.49 18.32 2.16
N LEU A 87 1.32 18.85 2.57
CA LEU A 87 0.02 18.71 1.89
C LEU A 87 0.07 18.73 0.36
N GLN A 88 0.74 19.72 -0.23
CA GLN A 88 0.76 19.85 -1.70
C GLN A 88 1.44 18.65 -2.36
N VAL A 89 2.55 18.16 -1.81
CA VAL A 89 3.27 17.00 -2.34
C VAL A 89 2.48 15.71 -2.10
N ALA A 90 1.86 15.57 -0.91
CA ALA A 90 0.98 14.45 -0.59
C ALA A 90 -0.22 14.35 -1.55
N LYS A 91 -0.81 15.50 -1.91
CA LYS A 91 -1.91 15.63 -2.87
C LYS A 91 -1.45 15.38 -4.30
N GLU A 92 -0.33 15.96 -4.72
CA GLU A 92 0.22 15.82 -6.07
C GLU A 92 0.49 14.36 -6.44
N TYR A 93 0.91 13.53 -5.47
CA TYR A 93 1.13 12.10 -5.72
C TYR A 93 -0.10 11.42 -6.32
N GLY A 94 -1.31 11.80 -5.92
CA GLY A 94 -2.54 11.22 -6.45
C GLY A 94 -2.87 11.64 -7.88
N PHE A 95 -2.25 12.70 -8.43
CA PHE A 95 -2.60 13.24 -9.75
C PHE A 95 -2.35 12.25 -10.89
N VAL A 96 -1.36 11.37 -10.74
CA VAL A 96 -1.08 10.29 -11.71
C VAL A 96 -2.21 9.25 -11.82
N LEU A 97 -3.12 9.23 -10.85
CA LEU A 97 -4.31 8.37 -10.83
C LEU A 97 -5.50 8.98 -11.58
N PHE A 98 -5.30 10.12 -12.26
CA PHE A 98 -6.32 10.81 -13.02
C PHE A 98 -5.87 11.06 -14.46
N ASN A 99 -6.84 11.10 -15.37
CA ASN A 99 -6.63 11.36 -16.79
C ASN A 99 -6.45 12.88 -17.05
N ILE A 100 -5.28 13.42 -16.68
CA ILE A 100 -5.01 14.86 -16.75
C ILE A 100 -4.44 15.27 -18.13
N SER A 101 -3.66 14.39 -18.77
CA SER A 101 -3.11 14.66 -20.10
C SER A 101 -2.72 13.39 -20.84
N ARG A 102 -2.81 13.39 -22.18
CA ARG A 102 -2.47 12.22 -23.01
C ARG A 102 -0.99 11.82 -22.93
N ASP A 103 -0.13 12.72 -22.47
CA ASP A 103 1.31 12.53 -22.33
C ASP A 103 1.72 12.06 -20.92
N MET A 104 0.76 11.96 -20.00
CA MET A 104 0.92 11.27 -18.72
C MET A 104 0.47 9.84 -18.85
N PHE A 105 1.09 8.98 -18.05
CA PHE A 105 0.48 7.70 -17.75
C PHE A 105 -0.79 7.90 -16.98
N GLN A 106 -1.84 7.26 -17.47
CA GLN A 106 -3.18 7.44 -16.97
C GLN A 106 -3.59 6.14 -16.31
N GLY A 107 -3.59 6.19 -14.99
CA GLY A 107 -4.29 5.23 -14.17
C GLY A 107 -5.66 5.78 -13.77
N LYS A 108 -6.52 4.89 -13.30
CA LYS A 108 -7.61 5.19 -12.40
C LYS A 108 -7.52 4.19 -11.25
N LEU A 109 -7.49 4.72 -10.03
CA LEU A 109 -7.64 3.93 -8.83
C LEU A 109 -9.03 4.23 -8.27
N ALA A 110 -9.85 3.22 -8.07
CA ALA A 110 -11.09 3.36 -7.33
C ALA A 110 -10.98 2.57 -6.04
N ALA A 111 -11.28 3.17 -4.90
CA ALA A 111 -11.14 2.57 -3.58
C ALA A 111 -12.48 2.53 -2.84
N THR A 112 -12.71 1.43 -2.12
CA THR A 112 -13.88 1.25 -1.25
C THR A 112 -13.39 0.85 0.14
N LEU A 113 -13.85 1.57 1.15
CA LEU A 113 -13.58 1.29 2.54
C LEU A 113 -14.25 -0.02 2.97
N ASP A 114 -13.48 -0.93 3.55
CA ASP A 114 -14.00 -2.14 4.18
C ASP A 114 -14.38 -1.82 5.64
N ARG A 115 -15.56 -1.21 5.80
CA ARG A 115 -16.01 -0.62 7.06
C ARG A 115 -15.95 -1.57 8.27
N PRO A 116 -16.31 -2.86 8.17
CA PRO A 116 -16.17 -3.80 9.29
C PRO A 116 -14.74 -4.00 9.79
N THR A 117 -13.72 -3.63 9.02
CA THR A 117 -12.30 -3.77 9.41
C THR A 117 -11.74 -2.58 10.18
N ILE A 118 -12.55 -1.55 10.42
CA ILE A 118 -12.12 -0.33 11.10
C ILE A 118 -11.72 -0.65 12.55
N ALA A 119 -10.44 -0.43 12.85
CA ALA A 119 -9.88 -0.54 14.18
C ALA A 119 -9.35 0.82 14.64
N TRP A 120 -9.79 1.26 15.83
CA TRP A 120 -9.31 2.50 16.44
C TRP A 120 -8.17 2.21 17.44
N SER A 121 -7.17 3.09 17.43
CA SER A 121 -6.06 3.08 18.37
C SER A 121 -5.61 4.51 18.71
N GLY A 122 -4.56 4.65 19.52
CA GLY A 122 -4.07 5.96 20.00
C GLY A 122 -4.52 6.34 21.41
N GLY A 123 -4.83 5.34 22.24
CA GLY A 123 -5.20 5.55 23.64
C GLY A 123 -6.57 6.24 23.80
N PRO A 124 -6.79 7.01 24.88
CA PRO A 124 -8.08 7.68 25.15
C PRO A 124 -8.54 8.63 24.04
N ALA A 125 -7.63 9.07 23.18
CA ALA A 125 -7.91 10.03 22.12
C ALA A 125 -8.45 9.41 20.83
N ASN A 126 -8.41 8.08 20.66
CA ASN A 126 -8.82 7.36 19.43
C ASN A 126 -8.45 8.13 18.14
N ASN A 127 -7.19 8.55 18.03
CA ASN A 127 -6.73 9.44 16.96
C ASN A 127 -6.09 8.69 15.79
N THR A 128 -5.93 7.38 15.90
CA THR A 128 -5.45 6.56 14.78
C THR A 128 -6.56 5.59 14.40
N VAL A 129 -6.86 5.53 13.11
CA VAL A 129 -7.75 4.51 12.54
C VAL A 129 -6.97 3.68 11.54
N THR A 130 -7.09 2.36 11.66
CA THR A 130 -6.51 1.40 10.72
C THR A 130 -7.64 0.59 10.11
N PHE A 131 -7.63 0.43 8.80
CA PHE A 131 -8.69 -0.25 8.07
C PHE A 131 -8.16 -0.84 6.76
N TRP A 132 -8.85 -1.85 6.27
CA TRP A 132 -8.65 -2.32 4.92
C TRP A 132 -9.52 -1.54 3.92
N GLN A 133 -9.02 -1.43 2.70
CA GLN A 133 -9.77 -0.97 1.56
C GLN A 133 -9.55 -1.92 0.38
N THR A 134 -10.57 -2.03 -0.45
CA THR A 134 -10.50 -2.74 -1.72
C THR A 134 -10.35 -1.72 -2.83
N ALA A 135 -9.37 -1.94 -3.70
CA ALA A 135 -9.07 -1.08 -4.83
C ALA A 135 -9.24 -1.79 -6.17
N THR A 136 -9.68 -1.02 -7.16
CA THR A 136 -9.65 -1.37 -8.58
C THR A 136 -8.62 -0.46 -9.26
N VAL A 137 -7.71 -1.08 -10.01
CA VAL A 137 -6.65 -0.40 -10.75
C VAL A 137 -6.94 -0.56 -12.24
N GLU A 138 -7.11 0.55 -12.94
CA GLU A 138 -7.31 0.59 -14.38
C GLU A 138 -6.18 1.42 -15.01
N LEU A 139 -5.49 0.91 -16.03
CA LEU A 139 -4.33 1.58 -16.63
C LEU A 139 -4.45 1.63 -18.15
N GLY A 140 -3.97 2.74 -18.73
CA GLY A 140 -3.89 2.91 -20.18
C GLY A 140 -5.27 2.98 -20.85
N PRO A 141 -6.00 4.10 -20.71
CA PRO A 141 -7.32 4.24 -21.29
C PRO A 141 -7.27 4.18 -22.82
N VAL A 142 -8.25 3.49 -23.39
CA VAL A 142 -8.45 3.38 -24.83
C VAL A 142 -9.32 4.55 -25.29
N TYR A 143 -8.68 5.61 -25.79
CA TYR A 143 -9.38 6.81 -26.24
C TYR A 143 -10.41 6.52 -27.33
N GLY A 144 -11.59 7.12 -27.22
CA GLY A 144 -12.69 6.95 -28.17
C GLY A 144 -13.50 5.67 -27.97
N SER A 145 -13.25 4.89 -26.92
CA SER A 145 -14.09 3.76 -26.54
C SER A 145 -15.38 4.21 -25.85
N THR A 146 -16.51 3.55 -26.15
CA THR A 146 -17.78 3.71 -25.43
C THR A 146 -18.42 2.32 -25.26
N PRO A 147 -18.56 1.79 -24.03
CA PRO A 147 -18.15 2.39 -22.75
C PRO A 147 -16.61 2.55 -22.63
N PRO A 148 -16.11 3.37 -21.68
CA PRO A 148 -14.68 3.51 -21.44
C PRO A 148 -14.00 2.16 -21.23
N LYS A 149 -12.86 1.96 -21.90
CA LYS A 149 -12.02 0.77 -21.78
C LYS A 149 -10.60 1.14 -21.38
N PHE A 150 -9.93 0.20 -20.73
CA PHE A 150 -8.54 0.30 -20.34
C PHE A 150 -7.76 -0.90 -20.88
N GLN A 151 -6.48 -0.70 -21.18
CA GLN A 151 -5.58 -1.78 -21.61
C GLN A 151 -5.38 -2.80 -20.50
N PHE A 152 -5.44 -2.34 -19.26
CA PHE A 152 -5.34 -3.16 -18.05
C PHE A 152 -6.42 -2.74 -17.07
N ALA A 153 -7.07 -3.73 -16.45
CA ALA A 153 -8.01 -3.51 -15.35
C ALA A 153 -7.91 -4.70 -14.39
N SER A 154 -7.63 -4.42 -13.12
CA SER A 154 -7.51 -5.41 -12.06
C SER A 154 -8.29 -4.95 -10.84
N GLY A 155 -9.24 -5.77 -10.38
CA GLY A 155 -9.98 -5.50 -9.17
C GLY A 155 -9.47 -6.35 -8.01
N GLY A 156 -9.94 -6.05 -6.80
CA GLY A 156 -9.62 -6.89 -5.65
C GLY A 156 -8.21 -6.70 -5.10
N ILE A 157 -7.58 -5.56 -5.38
CA ILE A 157 -6.34 -5.16 -4.71
C ILE A 157 -6.69 -4.77 -3.28
N ARG A 158 -5.98 -5.29 -2.29
CA ARG A 158 -6.24 -5.00 -0.88
C ARG A 158 -5.13 -4.13 -0.31
N ASN A 159 -5.51 -2.97 0.21
CA ASN A 159 -4.57 -2.09 0.90
C ASN A 159 -4.98 -1.96 2.36
N LEU A 160 -4.01 -2.05 3.25
CA LEU A 160 -4.17 -1.66 4.65
C LEU A 160 -3.78 -0.19 4.76
N GLU A 161 -4.69 0.66 5.23
CA GLU A 161 -4.45 2.09 5.40
C GLU A 161 -4.59 2.47 6.87
N SER A 162 -3.70 3.36 7.32
CA SER A 162 -3.75 3.94 8.66
C SER A 162 -3.77 5.46 8.55
N LEU A 163 -4.80 6.09 9.12
CA LEU A 163 -4.90 7.54 9.21
C LEU A 163 -4.69 7.98 10.65
N ILE A 164 -3.75 8.89 10.87
CA ILE A 164 -3.48 9.53 12.15
C ILE A 164 -4.04 10.94 12.08
N PHE A 165 -5.06 11.22 12.89
CA PHE A 165 -5.71 12.52 12.96
C PHE A 165 -4.95 13.48 13.88
N ALA A 166 -4.94 14.75 13.49
CA ALA A 166 -4.50 15.84 14.33
C ALA A 166 -5.33 15.88 15.64
N PRO A 167 -4.74 16.37 16.75
CA PRO A 167 -5.44 16.51 18.02
C PRO A 167 -6.76 17.29 17.85
N CYS A 168 -7.85 16.74 18.39
CA CYS A 168 -9.15 17.42 18.46
C CYS A 168 -9.71 17.87 17.11
N SER A 169 -9.38 17.13 16.06
CA SER A 169 -9.71 17.45 14.68
C SER A 169 -10.09 16.19 13.89
N ASP A 170 -10.89 16.40 12.84
CA ASP A 170 -11.16 15.44 11.77
C ASP A 170 -10.10 15.50 10.66
N ARG A 171 -9.08 16.35 10.81
CA ARG A 171 -7.97 16.46 9.87
C ARG A 171 -6.92 15.38 10.09
N ILE A 172 -6.46 14.78 9.01
CA ILE A 172 -5.43 13.75 8.89
C ILE A 172 -4.07 14.44 8.87
N ALA A 173 -3.22 14.10 9.84
CA ALA A 173 -1.82 14.53 9.90
C ALA A 173 -0.89 13.51 9.21
N VAL A 174 -1.23 12.23 9.29
CA VAL A 174 -0.45 11.15 8.64
C VAL A 174 -1.40 10.17 7.97
N ASP A 175 -1.13 9.84 6.70
CA ASP A 175 -1.77 8.78 5.93
C ASP A 175 -0.70 7.74 5.56
N ILE A 176 -0.90 6.49 5.96
CA ILE A 176 0.04 5.38 5.70
C ILE A 176 -0.68 4.28 4.96
N VAL A 177 -0.26 4.00 3.74
CA VAL A 177 -0.81 2.94 2.89
C VAL A 177 0.20 1.80 2.73
N VAL A 178 -0.25 0.59 3.04
CA VAL A 178 0.42 -0.67 2.71
C VAL A 178 -0.37 -1.32 1.58
N SER A 179 0.19 -1.30 0.38
CA SER A 179 -0.44 -1.91 -0.78
C SER A 179 -0.22 -3.42 -0.84
N ASP A 180 -1.13 -4.12 -1.51
CA ASP A 180 -0.96 -5.53 -1.88
C ASP A 180 0.41 -5.74 -2.55
N ARG A 181 1.17 -6.75 -2.09
CA ARG A 181 2.49 -7.06 -2.64
C ARG A 181 2.43 -7.33 -4.14
N ALA A 182 1.32 -7.88 -4.64
CA ALA A 182 1.13 -8.21 -6.04
C ALA A 182 0.99 -6.98 -6.96
N ILE A 183 0.53 -5.82 -6.45
CA ILE A 183 0.37 -4.61 -7.27
C ILE A 183 1.65 -3.79 -7.36
N MET A 184 2.56 -3.94 -6.40
CA MET A 184 3.79 -3.13 -6.30
C MET A 184 4.66 -3.13 -7.57
N PRO A 185 4.92 -4.27 -8.24
CA PRO A 185 5.72 -4.29 -9.47
C PRO A 185 5.10 -3.45 -10.60
N ILE A 186 3.77 -3.33 -10.63
CA ILE A 186 3.08 -2.55 -11.67
C ILE A 186 3.27 -1.04 -11.43
N TYR A 187 3.25 -0.61 -10.16
CA TYR A 187 3.55 0.79 -9.83
C TYR A 187 4.98 1.17 -10.17
N THR A 188 5.95 0.27 -9.99
CA THR A 188 7.36 0.54 -10.29
C THR A 188 7.68 0.45 -11.78
N ALA A 189 7.20 -0.58 -12.48
CA ALA A 189 7.55 -0.86 -13.88
C ALA A 189 7.21 0.31 -14.82
N HIS A 190 6.15 1.07 -14.51
CA HIS A 190 5.77 2.20 -15.34
C HIS A 190 6.84 3.31 -15.38
N ASN A 191 7.63 3.46 -14.32
CA ASN A 191 8.65 4.50 -14.22
C ASN A 191 10.03 4.04 -14.74
N GLU A 192 10.14 2.80 -15.21
CA GLU A 192 11.35 2.23 -15.83
C GLU A 192 11.34 2.47 -17.34
N ILE A 193 11.56 3.72 -17.75
CA ILE A 193 11.69 4.11 -19.16
C ILE A 193 13.16 4.20 -19.58
N ASP A 194 13.42 4.11 -20.89
CA ASP A 194 14.77 4.24 -21.41
C ASP A 194 15.35 5.65 -21.16
N VAL A 195 16.67 5.71 -20.95
CA VAL A 195 17.41 6.94 -20.62
C VAL A 195 17.18 8.07 -21.63
N VAL A 196 17.10 7.76 -22.92
CA VAL A 196 16.94 8.78 -23.96
C VAL A 196 15.55 9.38 -23.91
N SER A 197 14.51 8.56 -23.72
CA SER A 197 13.14 9.03 -23.54
C SER A 197 12.97 9.83 -22.25
N LEU A 198 13.58 9.39 -21.14
CA LEU A 198 13.63 10.17 -19.90
C LEU A 198 14.21 11.56 -20.13
N CYS A 199 15.40 11.62 -20.72
CA CYS A 199 16.05 12.90 -20.98
C CYS A 199 15.27 13.78 -21.96
N ARG A 200 14.60 13.19 -22.96
CA ARG A 200 13.67 13.93 -23.83
C ARG A 200 12.52 14.55 -23.04
N ASN A 201 11.90 13.80 -22.13
CA ASN A 201 10.81 14.29 -21.30
C ASN A 201 11.27 15.43 -20.41
N ILE A 202 12.43 15.28 -19.74
CA ILE A 202 13.03 16.33 -18.91
C ILE A 202 13.28 17.59 -19.72
N MET A 203 13.97 17.48 -20.86
CA MET A 203 14.32 18.65 -21.69
C MET A 203 13.08 19.36 -22.28
N THR A 204 11.97 18.63 -22.45
CA THR A 204 10.71 19.19 -22.96
C THR A 204 9.93 19.92 -21.88
N ARG A 205 9.91 19.37 -20.66
CA ARG A 205 9.07 19.87 -19.55
C ARG A 205 9.80 20.91 -18.69
N CYS A 206 11.10 20.74 -18.51
CA CYS A 206 11.95 21.59 -17.68
C CYS A 206 12.75 22.55 -18.55
N THR A 207 12.16 23.71 -18.86
CA THR A 207 12.72 24.72 -19.77
C THR A 207 12.90 26.09 -19.10
N GLY A 208 13.65 26.98 -19.75
CA GLY A 208 13.90 28.33 -19.25
C GLY A 208 14.56 28.32 -17.87
N ARG A 209 13.97 29.01 -16.89
CA ARG A 209 14.48 29.05 -15.50
C ARG A 209 14.44 27.71 -14.77
N LEU A 210 13.69 26.73 -15.30
CA LEU A 210 13.52 25.40 -14.71
C LEU A 210 14.39 24.36 -15.41
N GLN A 211 15.23 24.75 -16.37
CA GLN A 211 16.13 23.84 -17.08
C GLN A 211 17.18 23.23 -16.13
N GLN A 212 17.25 21.90 -16.11
CA GLN A 212 18.15 21.15 -15.22
C GLN A 212 19.44 20.66 -15.90
N TYR A 213 19.41 20.56 -17.23
CA TYR A 213 20.54 20.09 -18.03
C TYR A 213 20.78 21.06 -19.19
N GLN A 214 22.05 21.39 -19.43
CA GLN A 214 22.46 22.27 -20.53
C GLN A 214 22.23 21.63 -21.90
N SER A 215 22.28 20.29 -21.98
CA SER A 215 22.05 19.55 -23.21
C SER A 215 21.51 18.14 -22.94
N MET A 216 20.91 17.55 -23.99
CA MET A 216 20.50 16.13 -23.99
C MET A 216 21.67 15.21 -23.64
N ALA A 217 22.86 15.47 -24.19
CA ALA A 217 24.05 14.66 -23.94
C ALA A 217 24.47 14.68 -22.46
N GLN A 218 24.38 15.83 -21.80
CA GLN A 218 24.66 15.94 -20.38
C GLN A 218 23.66 15.13 -19.54
N CYS A 219 22.36 15.21 -19.87
CA CYS A 219 21.35 14.42 -19.19
C CYS A 219 21.61 12.92 -19.35
N VAL A 220 21.81 12.44 -20.59
CA VAL A 220 22.04 11.02 -20.88
C VAL A 220 23.28 10.51 -20.15
N ALA A 221 24.39 11.26 -20.19
CA ALA A 221 25.62 10.89 -19.51
C ALA A 221 25.39 10.71 -18.00
N PHE A 222 24.67 11.62 -17.36
CA PHE A 222 24.37 11.51 -15.94
C PHE A 222 23.47 10.31 -15.62
N MET A 223 22.38 10.10 -16.36
CA MET A 223 21.50 8.94 -16.14
C MET A 223 22.25 7.62 -16.30
N GLN A 224 23.13 7.52 -17.30
CA GLN A 224 24.01 6.37 -17.48
C GLN A 224 24.96 6.15 -16.30
N THR A 225 25.42 7.22 -15.63
CA THR A 225 26.22 7.04 -14.40
C THR A 225 25.43 6.44 -13.26
N LEU A 226 24.12 6.76 -13.14
CA LEU A 226 23.26 6.17 -12.13
C LEU A 226 23.04 4.68 -12.40
N ASP A 227 22.72 4.31 -13.63
CA ASP A 227 22.51 2.92 -14.03
C ASP A 227 23.81 2.10 -13.90
N ALA A 228 24.96 2.66 -14.31
CA ALA A 228 26.26 2.01 -14.19
C ALA A 228 26.66 1.79 -12.72
N ARG A 229 26.39 2.76 -11.84
CA ARG A 229 26.62 2.62 -10.40
C ARG A 229 25.79 1.47 -9.82
N GLN A 230 24.52 1.40 -10.18
CA GLN A 230 23.63 0.34 -9.71
C GLN A 230 24.03 -1.03 -10.27
N ALA A 231 24.47 -1.10 -11.53
CA ALA A 231 24.96 -2.33 -12.13
C ALA A 231 26.29 -2.82 -11.52
N ALA A 232 27.14 -1.90 -11.05
CA ALA A 232 28.43 -2.24 -10.44
C ALA A 232 28.31 -2.75 -9.00
N ARG A 233 27.27 -2.32 -8.26
CA ARG A 233 27.00 -2.69 -6.87
C ARG A 233 25.49 -2.97 -6.67
N PRO A 234 24.92 -3.99 -7.34
CA PRO A 234 23.49 -4.27 -7.26
C PRO A 234 23.03 -4.58 -5.83
N GLU A 235 23.90 -5.15 -4.99
CA GLU A 235 23.63 -5.46 -3.59
C GLU A 235 23.42 -4.22 -2.71
N ALA A 236 24.02 -3.08 -3.08
CA ALA A 236 23.88 -1.82 -2.37
C ALA A 236 22.76 -0.93 -2.94
N ALA A 237 22.02 -1.41 -3.94
CA ALA A 237 20.92 -0.66 -4.53
C ALA A 237 19.78 -0.49 -3.52
N CYS A 238 19.34 0.76 -3.28
CA CYS A 238 18.20 0.99 -2.40
C CYS A 238 16.91 0.37 -2.98
N PRO A 239 16.07 -0.25 -2.14
CA PRO A 239 14.89 -0.98 -2.60
C PRO A 239 13.80 -0.08 -3.21
N TYR A 240 13.67 1.17 -2.74
CA TYR A 240 12.64 2.10 -3.19
C TYR A 240 13.12 3.01 -4.32
N ARG A 241 13.11 2.47 -5.55
CA ARG A 241 13.65 3.17 -6.72
C ARG A 241 12.95 4.51 -7.02
N LEU A 242 11.70 4.68 -6.62
CA LEU A 242 10.95 5.93 -6.85
C LEU A 242 11.35 7.08 -5.93
N THR A 243 12.13 6.79 -4.88
CA THR A 243 12.65 7.79 -3.93
C THR A 243 14.17 7.74 -3.79
N SER A 244 14.83 6.71 -4.31
CA SER A 244 16.29 6.61 -4.33
C SER A 244 16.93 7.45 -5.45
N ASN A 245 18.26 7.56 -5.45
CA ASN A 245 19.00 8.25 -6.50
C ASN A 245 19.08 7.39 -7.77
N SER A 246 17.95 7.29 -8.47
CA SER A 246 17.79 6.42 -9.63
C SER A 246 17.23 7.17 -10.84
N THR A 247 17.28 6.51 -12.00
CA THR A 247 16.56 6.92 -13.22
C THR A 247 15.05 6.84 -13.03
N THR A 248 14.55 5.87 -12.24
CA THR A 248 13.12 5.68 -11.93
C THR A 248 12.53 6.85 -11.14
N CYS A 249 13.21 7.32 -10.08
CA CYS A 249 12.79 8.51 -9.32
C CYS A 249 12.73 9.76 -10.21
N ARG A 250 13.71 9.92 -11.10
CA ARG A 250 13.74 11.05 -12.04
C ARG A 250 12.70 10.92 -13.14
N SER A 251 12.37 9.70 -13.57
CA SER A 251 11.24 9.44 -14.46
C SER A 251 9.92 9.87 -13.82
N PHE A 252 9.70 9.48 -12.57
CA PHE A 252 8.54 9.91 -11.79
C PHE A 252 8.43 11.44 -11.71
N HIS A 253 9.51 12.13 -11.33
CA HIS A 253 9.48 13.59 -11.28
C HIS A 253 9.37 14.25 -12.65
N SER A 254 9.97 13.67 -13.69
CA SER A 254 9.80 14.18 -15.05
C SER A 254 8.34 14.08 -15.51
N THR A 255 7.62 13.04 -15.11
CA THR A 255 6.18 12.85 -15.41
C THR A 255 5.34 13.88 -14.68
N ASN A 256 5.57 14.07 -13.38
CA ASN A 256 4.81 15.04 -12.60
C ASN A 256 5.15 16.50 -12.98
N ALA A 257 6.35 16.77 -13.53
CA ALA A 257 6.71 18.08 -14.06
C ALA A 257 5.84 18.55 -15.23
N LEU A 258 4.96 17.71 -15.78
CA LEU A 258 3.93 18.16 -16.71
C LEU A 258 2.80 18.95 -16.03
N VAL A 259 2.50 18.62 -14.77
CA VAL A 259 1.43 19.24 -13.98
C VAL A 259 1.97 20.41 -13.17
N ASP A 260 3.08 20.20 -12.45
CA ASP A 260 3.78 21.26 -11.70
C ASP A 260 5.31 21.26 -12.00
N PRO A 261 5.73 21.94 -13.09
CA PRO A 261 7.15 22.04 -13.42
C PRO A 261 7.99 22.71 -12.32
N ALA A 262 7.42 23.67 -11.57
CA ALA A 262 8.19 24.45 -10.60
C ALA A 262 8.59 23.62 -9.39
N VAL A 263 7.74 22.68 -8.97
CA VAL A 263 8.02 21.73 -7.89
C VAL A 263 8.90 20.57 -8.36
N HIS A 264 8.61 19.98 -9.53
CA HIS A 264 9.24 18.70 -9.89
C HIS A 264 10.53 18.82 -10.72
N CYS A 265 10.73 19.90 -11.47
CA CYS A 265 11.96 20.05 -12.25
C CYS A 265 13.23 20.07 -11.38
N PRO A 266 13.29 20.76 -10.22
CA PRO A 266 14.46 20.67 -9.34
C PRO A 266 14.80 19.24 -8.90
N HIS A 267 13.82 18.34 -8.88
CA HIS A 267 14.01 16.96 -8.41
C HIS A 267 14.61 16.03 -9.47
N VAL A 268 14.64 16.43 -10.75
CA VAL A 268 15.33 15.64 -11.78
C VAL A 268 16.82 16.00 -11.90
N ALA A 269 17.29 17.01 -11.17
CA ALA A 269 18.67 17.47 -11.20
C ALA A 269 19.71 16.42 -10.75
N VAL A 270 20.98 16.70 -11.03
CA VAL A 270 22.12 15.87 -10.57
C VAL A 270 22.18 15.85 -9.04
N ASP A 271 21.99 17.00 -8.40
CA ASP A 271 22.05 17.24 -6.95
C ASP A 271 20.67 17.23 -6.28
N SER A 272 19.70 16.53 -6.89
CA SER A 272 18.30 16.41 -6.45
C SER A 272 18.18 16.26 -4.93
N ALA A 273 17.31 17.08 -4.34
CA ALA A 273 16.95 16.98 -2.92
C ALA A 273 16.10 15.75 -2.60
N MET A 274 15.39 15.21 -3.60
CA MET A 274 14.41 14.14 -3.41
C MET A 274 14.92 12.77 -3.85
N CYS A 275 15.57 12.67 -5.02
CA CYS A 275 16.12 11.40 -5.50
C CYS A 275 17.46 11.12 -4.84
N ARG A 276 17.43 10.60 -3.61
CA ARG A 276 18.60 10.38 -2.75
C ARG A 276 18.60 8.98 -2.17
N ASP A 277 19.77 8.37 -2.10
CA ASP A 277 19.91 7.03 -1.51
C ASP A 277 19.99 7.10 0.02
N THR A 278 18.85 7.35 0.66
CA THR A 278 18.76 7.41 2.13
C THR A 278 19.07 6.09 2.81
N CYS A 279 19.08 4.98 2.06
CA CYS A 279 19.43 3.65 2.57
C CYS A 279 20.94 3.42 2.74
N LEU A 280 21.81 4.19 2.05
CA LEU A 280 23.25 3.89 2.00
C LEU A 280 23.96 3.87 3.36
N PRO A 281 23.62 4.71 4.36
CA PRO A 281 24.22 4.59 5.68
C PRO A 281 24.11 3.19 6.29
N ALA A 282 23.06 2.45 5.97
CA ALA A 282 22.89 1.06 6.39
C ALA A 282 23.38 0.05 5.35
N CYS A 283 23.18 0.34 4.06
CA CYS A 283 23.32 -0.65 2.98
C CYS A 283 24.55 -0.49 2.06
N ALA A 284 25.42 0.51 2.28
CA ALA A 284 26.58 0.74 1.41
C ALA A 284 27.50 -0.49 1.31
N ASP A 285 27.61 -1.25 2.40
CA ASP A 285 28.53 -2.38 2.54
C ASP A 285 27.82 -3.74 2.53
N CYS A 286 26.65 -3.85 1.90
CA CYS A 286 26.02 -5.15 1.72
C CYS A 286 26.98 -6.11 0.99
N PRO A 287 27.11 -7.37 1.46
CA PRO A 287 28.04 -8.32 0.89
C PRO A 287 27.54 -8.84 -0.47
N PRO A 288 28.39 -9.51 -1.26
CA PRO A 288 27.93 -10.22 -2.44
C PRO A 288 26.80 -11.23 -2.11
N HIS A 289 25.85 -11.38 -3.03
CA HIS A 289 24.64 -12.21 -2.84
C HIS A 289 23.73 -11.73 -1.72
N ALA A 290 23.63 -10.42 -1.58
CA ALA A 290 22.69 -9.73 -0.71
C ALA A 290 22.04 -8.57 -1.47
N HIS A 291 21.02 -8.00 -0.85
CA HIS A 291 20.37 -6.77 -1.28
C HIS A 291 19.99 -5.93 -0.06
N CYS A 292 19.84 -4.62 -0.27
CA CYS A 292 19.26 -3.75 0.73
C CYS A 292 17.76 -4.00 0.83
N THR A 293 17.30 -4.43 2.00
CA THR A 293 15.89 -4.54 2.33
C THR A 293 15.43 -3.36 3.19
N ALA A 294 14.13 -3.14 3.21
CA ALA A 294 13.48 -2.10 3.98
C ALA A 294 12.30 -2.70 4.73
N THR A 295 12.35 -2.64 6.05
CA THR A 295 11.34 -3.20 6.95
C THR A 295 10.66 -2.10 7.75
N TYR A 296 9.44 -2.35 8.22
CA TYR A 296 8.70 -1.42 9.07
C TYR A 296 8.32 -2.15 10.36
N ALA A 297 8.47 -1.47 11.50
CA ALA A 297 8.23 -2.07 12.81
C ALA A 297 6.78 -2.57 13.02
N ASN A 298 5.80 -1.90 12.41
CA ASN A 298 4.37 -2.23 12.48
C ASN A 298 3.61 -1.54 11.34
N ALA A 299 2.27 -1.57 11.31
CA ALA A 299 1.44 -0.95 10.26
C ALA A 299 1.40 0.60 10.28
N THR A 300 1.77 1.23 11.39
CA THR A 300 1.73 2.70 11.58
C THR A 300 3.11 3.36 11.57
N ALA A 301 4.19 2.58 11.40
CA ALA A 301 5.53 3.12 11.22
C ALA A 301 5.64 3.91 9.90
N GLU A 302 6.09 5.17 10.01
CA GLU A 302 6.33 6.09 8.89
C GLU A 302 7.67 5.83 8.20
N THR A 303 8.68 5.40 8.95
CA THR A 303 10.05 5.22 8.47
C THR A 303 10.39 3.75 8.32
N ALA A 304 11.10 3.43 7.24
CA ALA A 304 11.68 2.11 7.04
C ALA A 304 13.03 2.00 7.76
N ASP A 305 13.27 0.84 8.36
CA ASP A 305 14.59 0.40 8.78
C ASP A 305 15.26 -0.33 7.61
N TYR A 306 16.46 0.11 7.24
CA TYR A 306 17.22 -0.47 6.15
C TYR A 306 18.28 -1.44 6.69
N ALA A 307 18.42 -2.59 6.05
CA ALA A 307 19.43 -3.58 6.39
C ALA A 307 19.81 -4.43 5.17
N CYS A 308 20.97 -5.05 5.21
CA CYS A 308 21.39 -6.05 4.22
C CYS A 308 20.73 -7.40 4.51
N ALA A 309 20.02 -7.95 3.52
CA ALA A 309 19.47 -9.30 3.55
C ALA A 309 20.10 -10.14 2.45
N CYS A 310 20.41 -11.41 2.71
CA CYS A 310 20.94 -12.27 1.65
C CYS A 310 19.87 -12.53 0.59
N ASP A 311 20.31 -12.69 -0.66
CA ASP A 311 19.44 -13.02 -1.78
C ASP A 311 18.78 -14.39 -1.59
N ASP A 312 17.70 -14.62 -2.35
CA ASP A 312 17.02 -15.91 -2.39
C ASP A 312 18.01 -17.05 -2.65
N GLY A 313 17.93 -18.09 -1.80
CA GLY A 313 18.86 -19.22 -1.83
C GLY A 313 20.21 -18.97 -1.16
N PHE A 314 20.40 -17.83 -0.49
CA PHE A 314 21.56 -17.54 0.36
C PHE A 314 21.16 -17.28 1.82
N VAL A 315 22.00 -17.72 2.76
CA VAL A 315 21.78 -17.54 4.20
C VAL A 315 22.89 -16.70 4.82
N ALA A 316 22.52 -15.84 5.75
CA ALA A 316 23.45 -15.03 6.52
C ALA A 316 24.21 -15.92 7.52
N ILE A 317 25.53 -15.96 7.40
CA ILE A 317 26.39 -16.70 8.35
C ILE A 317 27.17 -15.78 9.29
N ALA A 318 27.14 -14.47 9.01
CA ALA A 318 27.63 -13.41 9.86
C ALA A 318 26.72 -12.18 9.68
N SER A 319 26.51 -11.44 10.76
CA SER A 319 25.64 -10.26 10.79
C SER A 319 26.23 -9.14 11.66
N SER A 320 25.73 -7.93 11.40
CA SER A 320 25.99 -6.72 12.16
C SER A 320 24.67 -6.03 12.50
N VAL A 321 24.75 -4.84 13.10
CA VAL A 321 23.57 -3.97 13.33
C VAL A 321 22.85 -3.60 12.03
N ASN A 322 23.54 -3.63 10.89
CA ASN A 322 22.99 -3.32 9.56
C ASN A 322 22.60 -4.58 8.77
N GLY A 323 22.45 -5.75 9.42
CA GLY A 323 22.07 -7.00 8.76
C GLY A 323 23.26 -7.85 8.33
N ALA A 324 23.10 -8.64 7.26
CA ALA A 324 24.07 -9.64 6.82
C ALA A 324 25.41 -9.02 6.39
N THR A 325 26.52 -9.61 6.84
CA THR A 325 27.88 -9.23 6.43
C THR A 325 28.60 -10.34 5.64
N GLU A 326 28.10 -11.57 5.68
CA GLU A 326 28.54 -12.68 4.82
C GLU A 326 27.34 -13.56 4.48
N CYS A 327 27.13 -13.80 3.18
CA CYS A 327 26.06 -14.63 2.65
C CYS A 327 26.65 -15.89 2.00
N ARG A 328 26.07 -17.06 2.30
CA ARG A 328 26.47 -18.34 1.71
C ARG A 328 25.32 -19.04 1.02
N PRO A 329 25.57 -19.73 -0.11
CA PRO A 329 24.52 -20.43 -0.81
C PRO A 329 23.98 -21.57 0.06
N ARG A 330 22.66 -21.68 0.12
CA ARG A 330 21.96 -22.85 0.66
C ARG A 330 21.84 -23.89 -0.46
N THR A 331 22.85 -24.75 -0.55
CA THR A 331 22.93 -25.78 -1.59
C THR A 331 21.99 -26.94 -1.32
N CYS A 332 21.49 -27.56 -2.39
CA CYS A 332 20.62 -28.72 -2.34
C CYS A 332 20.89 -29.69 -3.50
N ALA A 333 20.47 -30.93 -3.30
CA ALA A 333 20.38 -32.00 -4.29
C ALA A 333 18.95 -32.55 -4.40
N SER A 334 18.06 -32.22 -3.45
CA SER A 334 16.65 -32.57 -3.45
C SER A 334 15.83 -31.56 -2.64
N ASP A 335 14.51 -31.52 -2.87
CA ASP A 335 13.59 -30.57 -2.23
C ASP A 335 13.54 -30.72 -0.70
N ASP A 336 13.76 -31.92 -0.17
CA ASP A 336 13.76 -32.19 1.28
C ASP A 336 14.81 -31.34 2.02
N GLN A 337 15.92 -30.99 1.36
CA GLN A 337 16.98 -30.15 1.93
C GLN A 337 16.60 -28.67 2.01
N CYS A 338 15.52 -28.28 1.34
CA CYS A 338 14.95 -26.94 1.25
C CYS A 338 13.66 -26.79 2.07
N HIS A 339 13.40 -27.72 3.00
CA HIS A 339 12.17 -27.74 3.81
C HIS A 339 10.90 -27.77 2.94
N ALA A 340 10.86 -28.71 1.99
CA ALA A 340 9.61 -29.09 1.35
C ALA A 340 8.50 -29.31 2.41
N PRO A 341 7.26 -28.89 2.13
CA PRO A 341 6.74 -28.45 0.84
C PRO A 341 6.88 -26.95 0.54
N PHE A 342 7.58 -26.16 1.38
CA PHE A 342 7.64 -24.69 1.23
C PHE A 342 8.78 -24.24 0.32
N GLY A 343 9.90 -24.97 0.35
CA GLY A 343 11.02 -24.76 -0.55
C GLY A 343 11.15 -25.87 -1.59
N LEU A 344 11.90 -25.56 -2.64
CA LEU A 344 12.26 -26.45 -3.74
C LEU A 344 13.75 -26.32 -4.05
N CYS A 345 14.34 -27.40 -4.52
CA CYS A 345 15.70 -27.40 -5.01
C CYS A 345 15.69 -27.04 -6.50
N ASP A 346 16.26 -25.90 -6.84
CA ASP A 346 16.48 -25.55 -8.24
C ASP A 346 17.58 -26.44 -8.82
N ALA A 347 17.20 -27.39 -9.66
CA ALA A 347 18.11 -28.34 -10.30
C ALA A 347 19.15 -27.66 -11.22
N ALA A 348 18.88 -26.45 -11.73
CA ALA A 348 19.81 -25.72 -12.58
C ALA A 348 20.94 -25.07 -11.77
N THR A 349 20.64 -24.57 -10.58
CA THR A 349 21.62 -23.86 -9.73
C THR A 349 22.13 -24.70 -8.55
N GLY A 350 21.46 -25.80 -8.21
CA GLY A 350 21.72 -26.61 -7.02
C GLY A 350 21.46 -25.84 -5.72
N ARG A 351 20.50 -24.90 -5.73
CA ARG A 351 20.19 -24.01 -4.61
C ARG A 351 18.72 -24.12 -4.19
N CYS A 352 18.48 -23.93 -2.91
CA CYS A 352 17.13 -23.82 -2.40
C CYS A 352 16.48 -22.52 -2.87
N GLY A 353 15.22 -22.62 -3.29
CA GLY A 353 14.33 -21.50 -3.56
C GLY A 353 12.94 -21.77 -2.98
N CYS A 354 12.07 -20.78 -3.07
CA CYS A 354 10.72 -20.90 -2.50
C CYS A 354 9.69 -21.30 -3.53
N GLN A 355 8.71 -22.10 -3.08
CA GLN A 355 7.50 -22.35 -3.84
C GLN A 355 6.74 -21.03 -4.05
N PRO A 356 5.89 -20.94 -5.09
CA PRO A 356 5.04 -19.77 -5.30
C PRO A 356 4.28 -19.38 -4.03
N THR A 357 4.14 -18.08 -3.76
CA THR A 357 3.55 -17.45 -2.56
C THR A 357 4.39 -17.43 -1.27
N PHE A 358 5.45 -18.23 -1.18
CA PHE A 358 6.38 -18.17 -0.05
C PHE A 358 7.50 -17.16 -0.31
N VAL A 359 8.14 -16.68 0.77
CA VAL A 359 9.28 -15.77 0.71
C VAL A 359 10.49 -16.38 1.40
N TRP A 360 11.67 -16.07 0.89
CA TRP A 360 12.93 -16.53 1.48
C TRP A 360 13.23 -15.76 2.77
N ASP A 361 13.48 -16.49 3.86
CA ASP A 361 14.06 -15.93 5.07
C ASP A 361 15.57 -16.17 5.05
N SER A 362 16.32 -15.11 4.73
CA SER A 362 17.78 -15.13 4.67
C SER A 362 18.46 -15.39 6.02
N THR A 363 17.74 -15.28 7.14
CA THR A 363 18.29 -15.53 8.48
C THR A 363 18.29 -17.02 8.79
N THR A 364 17.18 -17.69 8.48
CA THR A 364 17.01 -19.13 8.77
C THR A 364 17.42 -20.02 7.59
N GLY A 365 17.54 -19.45 6.38
CA GLY A 365 17.82 -20.20 5.15
C GLY A 365 16.65 -21.10 4.76
N SER A 366 15.43 -20.62 4.97
CA SER A 366 14.19 -21.37 4.76
C SER A 366 13.11 -20.52 4.11
N CYS A 367 12.12 -21.17 3.50
CA CYS A 367 10.95 -20.50 2.95
C CYS A 367 9.87 -20.36 4.00
N VAL A 368 9.42 -19.14 4.22
CA VAL A 368 8.42 -18.80 5.22
C VAL A 368 7.21 -18.17 4.55
N CYS A 369 6.08 -18.25 5.24
CA CYS A 369 4.92 -17.49 4.84
C CYS A 369 5.13 -16.01 5.18
N PRO A 370 4.83 -15.06 4.27
CA PRO A 370 4.84 -13.65 4.62
C PRO A 370 4.04 -13.40 5.90
N ALA A 371 4.54 -12.52 6.77
CA ALA A 371 3.93 -12.29 8.09
C ALA A 371 2.46 -11.79 8.02
N ASP A 372 2.10 -11.17 6.91
CA ASP A 372 0.77 -10.66 6.57
C ASP A 372 -0.12 -11.68 5.84
N TYR A 373 0.37 -12.91 5.60
CA TYR A 373 -0.34 -13.98 4.90
C TYR A 373 -0.58 -15.16 5.83
N GLU A 374 -1.59 -15.96 5.50
CA GLU A 374 -1.94 -17.16 6.27
C GLU A 374 -1.52 -18.43 5.50
N LEU A 375 -0.82 -19.33 6.18
CA LEU A 375 -0.49 -20.64 5.62
C LEU A 375 -1.76 -21.49 5.52
N THR A 376 -2.12 -21.92 4.31
CA THR A 376 -3.23 -22.85 4.08
C THR A 376 -2.75 -24.13 3.42
N TRP A 377 -3.32 -25.26 3.84
CA TRP A 377 -3.03 -26.59 3.32
C TRP A 377 -4.10 -27.09 2.34
N ASP A 378 -5.30 -26.50 2.39
CA ASP A 378 -6.49 -26.98 1.68
C ASP A 378 -6.57 -26.39 0.26
N VAL A 379 -5.45 -26.37 -0.46
CA VAL A 379 -5.40 -25.87 -1.83
C VAL A 379 -6.05 -26.88 -2.78
N PRO A 380 -7.17 -26.53 -3.46
CA PRO A 380 -7.87 -27.48 -4.33
C PRO A 380 -6.98 -27.94 -5.48
N ARG A 381 -6.99 -29.23 -5.83
CA ARG A 381 -6.20 -29.76 -6.97
C ARG A 381 -6.49 -29.04 -8.29
N ALA A 382 -7.74 -28.65 -8.49
CA ALA A 382 -8.15 -27.79 -9.60
C ALA A 382 -8.38 -26.39 -9.02
N ASN A 383 -7.39 -25.52 -9.18
CA ASN A 383 -7.50 -24.11 -8.83
C ASN A 383 -7.02 -23.25 -10.02
N PRO A 384 -7.49 -21.99 -10.14
CA PRO A 384 -7.09 -21.09 -11.23
C PRO A 384 -5.57 -20.84 -11.31
N SER A 385 -4.88 -21.11 -10.22
CA SER A 385 -3.49 -20.74 -9.95
C SER A 385 -2.50 -21.87 -10.25
N GLY A 386 -2.97 -23.10 -10.51
CA GLY A 386 -2.13 -24.28 -10.65
C GLY A 386 -1.31 -24.63 -9.40
N LEU A 387 -1.66 -24.11 -8.23
CA LEU A 387 -0.94 -24.38 -6.98
C LEU A 387 -1.14 -25.85 -6.56
N GLY A 388 -0.05 -26.57 -6.31
CA GLY A 388 -0.07 -28.03 -6.09
C GLY A 388 0.16 -28.48 -4.64
N GLY A 389 0.30 -27.53 -3.70
CA GLY A 389 0.66 -27.81 -2.31
C GLY A 389 0.18 -26.69 -1.38
N PRO A 390 0.65 -26.64 -0.12
CA PRO A 390 0.32 -25.53 0.76
C PRO A 390 0.73 -24.21 0.13
N ALA A 391 0.00 -23.15 0.46
CA ALA A 391 0.24 -21.83 -0.08
C ALA A 391 0.02 -20.76 0.97
N CYS A 392 0.63 -19.61 0.76
CA CYS A 392 0.41 -18.41 1.54
C CYS A 392 -0.74 -17.61 0.96
N ARG A 393 -1.84 -17.59 1.70
CA ARG A 393 -3.08 -16.92 1.35
C ARG A 393 -3.04 -15.47 1.78
N PRO A 394 -3.23 -14.50 0.88
CA PRO A 394 -3.34 -13.09 1.25
C PRO A 394 -4.59 -12.86 2.11
N PRO A 395 -4.62 -11.78 2.91
CA PRO A 395 -5.80 -11.42 3.69
C PRO A 395 -7.07 -11.32 2.83
N GLY A 396 -8.07 -12.15 3.16
CA GLY A 396 -9.35 -12.22 2.44
C GLY A 396 -9.29 -12.92 1.07
N GLY A 397 -8.14 -13.46 0.69
CA GLY A 397 -7.98 -14.29 -0.50
C GLY A 397 -8.55 -15.68 -0.30
N CYS A 398 -8.98 -16.32 -1.38
CA CYS A 398 -9.49 -17.70 -1.34
C CYS A 398 -9.23 -18.44 -2.65
N LEU A 399 -9.29 -19.77 -2.60
CA LEU A 399 -9.33 -20.66 -3.78
C LEU A 399 -10.51 -21.64 -3.71
N ALA A 400 -11.11 -21.74 -2.52
CA ALA A 400 -12.23 -22.59 -2.18
C ALA A 400 -13.09 -21.83 -1.16
N ARG A 401 -14.38 -22.18 -1.05
CA ARG A 401 -15.30 -21.53 -0.10
C ARG A 401 -14.87 -21.75 1.34
N GLU A 402 -14.23 -22.88 1.59
CA GLU A 402 -13.59 -23.31 2.83
C GLU A 402 -12.60 -22.29 3.38
N HIS A 403 -12.04 -21.46 2.51
CA HIS A 403 -11.08 -20.44 2.93
C HIS A 403 -11.75 -19.24 3.60
N CYS A 404 -13.06 -19.09 3.46
CA CYS A 404 -13.84 -17.98 3.99
C CYS A 404 -14.45 -18.28 5.37
N THR A 405 -13.92 -19.26 6.11
CA THR A 405 -14.46 -19.79 7.39
C THR A 405 -14.45 -18.82 8.55
N ALA A 406 -13.72 -17.71 8.48
CA ALA A 406 -13.87 -16.59 9.42
C ALA A 406 -15.23 -15.88 9.28
N GLN A 407 -16.00 -16.23 8.26
CA GLN A 407 -17.34 -15.73 7.95
C GLN A 407 -18.34 -16.89 8.09
N GLU A 408 -19.62 -16.57 8.32
CA GLU A 408 -20.68 -17.59 8.32
C GLU A 408 -20.70 -18.29 6.96
N TRP A 409 -20.48 -19.61 6.97
CA TRP A 409 -20.21 -20.41 5.77
C TRP A 409 -21.23 -20.20 4.66
N ASN A 410 -22.50 -20.05 5.02
CA ASN A 410 -23.62 -19.87 4.11
C ASN A 410 -23.79 -18.43 3.60
N GLN A 411 -23.04 -17.45 4.11
CA GLN A 411 -23.18 -16.02 3.78
C GLN A 411 -22.08 -15.49 2.84
N ALA A 412 -21.06 -16.30 2.53
CA ALA A 412 -19.96 -15.91 1.67
C ALA A 412 -19.64 -16.95 0.58
N GLN A 413 -19.02 -16.46 -0.49
CA GLN A 413 -18.52 -17.24 -1.62
C GLN A 413 -17.05 -16.94 -1.88
N CYS A 414 -16.33 -17.93 -2.39
CA CYS A 414 -15.03 -17.69 -2.98
C CYS A 414 -15.20 -17.38 -4.47
N ALA A 415 -15.09 -16.10 -4.85
CA ALA A 415 -15.43 -15.63 -6.18
C ALA A 415 -14.45 -14.60 -6.72
N ALA A 416 -14.33 -14.54 -8.05
CA ALA A 416 -13.57 -13.51 -8.73
C ALA A 416 -14.17 -12.12 -8.47
N THR A 417 -13.32 -11.12 -8.28
CA THR A 417 -13.73 -9.72 -8.22
C THR A 417 -14.20 -9.22 -9.59
N THR A 418 -14.85 -8.06 -9.61
CA THR A 418 -15.22 -7.37 -10.86
C THR A 418 -14.59 -5.97 -10.86
N PRO A 419 -13.59 -5.70 -11.74
CA PRO A 419 -12.93 -6.65 -12.65
C PRO A 419 -12.13 -7.72 -11.87
N ALA A 420 -11.84 -8.85 -12.52
CA ALA A 420 -11.07 -9.92 -11.89
C ALA A 420 -9.68 -9.42 -11.50
N ASN A 421 -9.11 -9.99 -10.43
CA ASN A 421 -7.73 -9.71 -10.06
C ASN A 421 -6.80 -10.34 -11.10
N THR A 422 -5.99 -9.52 -11.78
CA THR A 422 -5.05 -9.99 -12.82
C THR A 422 -3.62 -10.09 -12.31
N VAL A 423 -3.36 -9.68 -11.07
CA VAL A 423 -2.02 -9.60 -10.47
C VAL A 423 -1.81 -10.64 -9.38
N SER A 424 -2.92 -11.14 -8.82
CA SER A 424 -2.94 -12.21 -7.84
C SER A 424 -3.74 -13.39 -8.39
N PRO A 425 -3.25 -14.62 -8.20
CA PRO A 425 -3.98 -15.80 -8.61
C PRO A 425 -5.11 -16.19 -7.62
N TRP A 426 -5.24 -15.48 -6.50
CA TRP A 426 -6.27 -15.70 -5.49
C TRP A 426 -7.59 -15.03 -5.89
N LEU A 427 -8.70 -15.73 -5.63
CA LEU A 427 -10.04 -15.14 -5.64
C LEU A 427 -10.27 -14.39 -4.31
N ALA A 428 -11.47 -13.81 -4.15
CA ALA A 428 -11.84 -13.10 -2.92
C ALA A 428 -13.00 -13.80 -2.21
N CYS A 429 -12.95 -13.78 -0.87
CA CYS A 429 -14.12 -14.09 -0.06
C CYS A 429 -15.14 -12.95 -0.19
N GLN A 430 -16.19 -13.13 -0.99
CA GLN A 430 -17.22 -12.11 -1.22
C GLN A 430 -18.51 -12.51 -0.53
N CYS A 431 -19.15 -11.53 0.11
CA CYS A 431 -20.45 -11.77 0.71
C CYS A 431 -21.52 -12.03 -0.36
N ASN A 432 -22.46 -12.89 0.00
CA ASN A 432 -23.66 -13.13 -0.78
C ASN A 432 -24.50 -11.84 -0.92
N PRO A 433 -25.40 -11.77 -1.92
CA PRO A 433 -26.19 -10.57 -2.19
C PRO A 433 -26.83 -9.93 -0.94
N GLY A 434 -26.66 -8.61 -0.85
CA GLY A 434 -27.24 -7.75 0.18
C GLY A 434 -26.48 -7.68 1.51
N PHE A 435 -25.58 -8.63 1.78
CA PHE A 435 -24.65 -8.52 2.89
C PHE A 435 -23.57 -7.48 2.59
N VAL A 436 -23.00 -6.89 3.64
CA VAL A 436 -21.84 -5.99 3.57
C VAL A 436 -20.65 -6.63 4.29
N GLY A 437 -19.43 -6.23 3.93
CA GLY A 437 -18.18 -6.80 4.46
C GLY A 437 -17.55 -7.80 3.49
N GLY A 438 -17.10 -8.93 4.03
CA GLY A 438 -16.36 -9.94 3.29
C GLY A 438 -14.85 -9.70 3.36
N TRP A 439 -14.11 -10.36 2.49
CA TRP A 439 -12.64 -10.43 2.52
C TRP A 439 -12.15 -10.98 3.85
N THR A 440 -11.64 -10.10 4.71
CA THR A 440 -11.13 -10.40 6.05
C THR A 440 -12.20 -10.22 7.14
N SER A 441 -13.35 -9.65 6.81
CA SER A 441 -14.45 -9.38 7.75
C SER A 441 -15.64 -10.32 7.54
N ALA A 442 -16.42 -10.52 8.61
CA ALA A 442 -17.68 -11.25 8.54
C ALA A 442 -18.68 -10.53 7.62
N CYS A 443 -19.57 -11.31 7.01
CA CYS A 443 -20.69 -10.76 6.26
C CYS A 443 -21.77 -10.30 7.22
N GLU A 444 -22.08 -9.01 7.22
CA GLU A 444 -23.11 -8.42 8.07
C GLU A 444 -24.35 -8.09 7.24
N CYS A 445 -25.53 -8.47 7.74
CA CYS A 445 -26.79 -8.08 7.11
C CYS A 445 -27.20 -6.69 7.63
N PRO A 446 -27.13 -5.61 6.81
CA PRO A 446 -27.47 -4.26 7.25
C PRO A 446 -28.94 -4.08 7.65
N HIS A 447 -29.77 -5.08 7.40
CA HIS A 447 -31.21 -5.08 7.69
C HIS A 447 -31.59 -5.94 8.90
N GLY A 448 -30.61 -6.46 9.65
CA GLY A 448 -30.83 -7.32 10.81
C GLY A 448 -30.76 -8.82 10.47
N PRO A 449 -30.38 -9.68 11.43
CA PRO A 449 -30.21 -11.12 11.21
C PRO A 449 -31.50 -11.82 10.77
N GLU A 450 -32.68 -11.29 11.11
CA GLU A 450 -33.98 -11.80 10.66
C GLU A 450 -34.22 -11.62 9.15
N ARG A 451 -33.38 -10.82 8.50
CA ARG A 451 -33.40 -10.60 7.04
C ARG A 451 -32.33 -11.39 6.31
N ALA A 452 -31.49 -12.14 7.03
CA ALA A 452 -30.63 -13.17 6.45
C ALA A 452 -31.48 -14.43 6.20
N LEU A 453 -31.86 -14.64 4.94
CA LEU A 453 -32.77 -15.71 4.54
C LEU A 453 -32.10 -16.62 3.52
N TRP A 454 -32.40 -17.92 3.58
CA TRP A 454 -31.86 -18.90 2.63
C TRP A 454 -32.38 -18.66 1.21
N SER A 455 -31.49 -18.54 0.23
CA SER A 455 -31.84 -18.49 -1.18
C SER A 455 -31.54 -19.83 -1.85
N SER A 456 -32.54 -20.44 -2.48
CA SER A 456 -32.32 -21.64 -3.29
C SER A 456 -31.47 -21.36 -4.55
N ARG A 457 -31.40 -20.09 -4.98
CA ARG A 457 -30.64 -19.66 -6.17
C ARG A 457 -29.16 -19.48 -5.91
N VAL A 458 -28.83 -19.02 -4.70
CA VAL A 458 -27.45 -18.79 -4.25
C VAL A 458 -26.91 -20.03 -3.53
N GLU A 459 -27.79 -20.94 -3.12
CA GLU A 459 -27.46 -22.07 -2.23
C GLU A 459 -26.71 -21.58 -0.98
N GLY A 460 -27.29 -20.54 -0.37
CA GLY A 460 -26.72 -19.80 0.75
C GLY A 460 -27.68 -18.74 1.26
N GLU A 461 -27.34 -18.12 2.38
CA GLU A 461 -28.06 -16.98 2.91
C GLU A 461 -27.79 -15.72 2.09
N VAL A 462 -28.85 -14.94 1.89
CA VAL A 462 -28.83 -13.60 1.31
C VAL A 462 -29.44 -12.63 2.31
N CYS A 463 -28.98 -11.38 2.32
CA CYS A 463 -29.57 -10.35 3.16
C CYS A 463 -30.57 -9.54 2.33
N LEU A 464 -31.86 -9.62 2.67
CA LEU A 464 -32.93 -9.02 1.87
C LEU A 464 -33.47 -7.75 2.51
N ALA A 465 -33.44 -6.63 1.79
CA ALA A 465 -34.15 -5.43 2.22
C ALA A 465 -35.66 -5.68 2.33
N PRO A 466 -36.42 -4.89 3.11
CA PRO A 466 -37.87 -5.04 3.20
C PRO A 466 -38.53 -5.07 1.80
N GLY A 467 -39.38 -6.08 1.58
CA GLY A 467 -40.06 -6.30 0.29
C GLY A 467 -39.24 -6.96 -0.82
N GLN A 468 -37.95 -7.25 -0.59
CA GLN A 468 -37.14 -8.05 -1.50
C GLN A 468 -37.29 -9.56 -1.24
N CYS A 469 -37.06 -10.34 -2.28
CA CYS A 469 -37.13 -11.80 -2.27
C CYS A 469 -36.11 -12.40 -3.25
N THR A 470 -35.75 -13.66 -3.03
CA THR A 470 -35.15 -14.53 -4.08
C THR A 470 -36.02 -15.74 -4.42
N ASP A 471 -37.05 -15.97 -3.61
CA ASP A 471 -37.90 -17.16 -3.57
C ASP A 471 -39.28 -16.73 -3.08
N ASP A 472 -40.34 -17.39 -3.54
CA ASP A 472 -41.73 -17.01 -3.24
C ASP A 472 -42.02 -16.97 -1.73
N TRP A 473 -41.45 -17.90 -0.96
CA TRP A 473 -41.69 -18.01 0.48
C TRP A 473 -41.14 -16.82 1.30
N HIS A 474 -40.25 -16.01 0.72
CA HIS A 474 -39.81 -14.75 1.32
C HIS A 474 -40.91 -13.69 1.35
N CYS A 475 -41.98 -13.89 0.57
CA CYS A 475 -43.08 -12.95 0.45
C CYS A 475 -44.20 -13.26 1.44
N GLU A 476 -44.65 -12.23 2.13
CA GLU A 476 -45.74 -12.32 3.09
C GLU A 476 -47.00 -12.84 2.39
N GLY A 477 -47.62 -13.89 2.94
CA GLY A 477 -48.80 -14.51 2.35
C GLY A 477 -48.55 -15.59 1.30
N ALA A 478 -47.29 -15.88 0.95
CA ALA A 478 -46.95 -16.95 0.01
C ALA A 478 -47.33 -18.34 0.54
N SER A 479 -47.04 -18.61 1.82
CA SER A 479 -47.35 -19.89 2.47
C SER A 479 -48.84 -20.08 2.79
N THR A 480 -49.61 -18.99 2.93
CA THR A 480 -51.02 -19.03 3.35
C THR A 480 -52.00 -18.92 2.20
N THR A 481 -51.66 -18.18 1.14
CA THR A 481 -52.58 -17.94 0.00
C THR A 481 -52.06 -18.48 -1.34
N GLY A 482 -50.76 -18.80 -1.43
CA GLY A 482 -50.11 -19.20 -2.69
C GLY A 482 -50.10 -18.13 -3.79
N LYS A 483 -50.51 -16.89 -3.47
CA LYS A 483 -50.63 -15.79 -4.42
C LYS A 483 -49.43 -14.86 -4.44
N ALA A 484 -48.81 -14.63 -3.27
CA ALA A 484 -47.63 -13.78 -3.19
C ALA A 484 -46.47 -14.48 -3.89
N LYS A 485 -45.85 -13.81 -4.87
CA LYS A 485 -44.77 -14.37 -5.69
C LYS A 485 -43.56 -13.48 -5.67
N CYS A 486 -42.40 -14.10 -5.80
CA CYS A 486 -41.17 -13.38 -6.03
C CYS A 486 -41.02 -13.05 -7.51
N GLU A 487 -41.17 -11.78 -7.85
CA GLU A 487 -40.93 -11.29 -9.21
C GLU A 487 -39.46 -10.90 -9.38
N LEU A 488 -38.74 -11.70 -10.16
CA LEU A 488 -37.33 -11.50 -10.44
C LEU A 488 -37.13 -10.82 -11.79
N PRO A 489 -36.44 -9.67 -11.84
CA PRO A 489 -35.96 -9.13 -13.10
C PRO A 489 -35.05 -10.14 -13.83
N PRO A 490 -35.10 -10.22 -15.17
CA PRO A 490 -34.21 -11.07 -15.94
C PRO A 490 -32.74 -10.82 -15.58
N GLY A 491 -32.01 -11.88 -15.22
CA GLY A 491 -30.60 -11.82 -14.84
C GLY A 491 -30.31 -11.31 -13.42
N SER A 492 -31.33 -10.99 -12.61
CA SER A 492 -31.15 -10.59 -11.22
C SER A 492 -31.17 -11.80 -10.27
N ILE A 493 -30.39 -11.71 -9.19
CA ILE A 493 -30.46 -12.67 -8.07
C ILE A 493 -31.61 -12.30 -7.13
N THR A 494 -31.88 -11.00 -6.93
CA THR A 494 -32.93 -10.48 -6.05
C THR A 494 -34.08 -9.85 -6.83
N GLY A 495 -35.29 -10.00 -6.29
CA GLY A 495 -36.55 -9.55 -6.86
C GLY A 495 -37.40 -8.83 -5.83
N LYS A 496 -38.68 -8.61 -6.17
CA LYS A 496 -39.65 -7.99 -5.26
C LYS A 496 -40.85 -8.90 -5.06
N CYS A 497 -41.43 -8.83 -3.87
CA CYS A 497 -42.70 -9.50 -3.59
C CYS A 497 -43.85 -8.79 -4.29
N ALA A 498 -44.66 -9.57 -5.03
CA ALA A 498 -45.85 -9.14 -5.75
C ALA A 498 -47.11 -9.84 -5.25
#